data_AF-A0A960FR22-F1
#
_entry.id   AF-A0A960FR22-F1
#
_cell.length_a   1.000
_cell.length_b   1.000
_cell.length_c   1.000
_cell.angle_alpha   90.00
_cell.angle_beta   90.00
_cell.angle_gamma   90.00
#
_symmetry.space_group_name_H-M   'P 1'
#
loop_
_entity.id
_entity.type
_entity.pdbx_description
1 polymer ?
#
loop_
_entity_poly.entity_id
_entity_poly.type
_entity_poly.pdbx_seq_one_letter_code
_entity_poly.pdbx_strand_id
1 'polypeptide(L)' 'MIRFIDEHKDRRSGQLRWGIEPIAKTLGIAPSAYHASKSRPPSARAVRDAELRPQILKVWEENLSV' A
#
# COMPACT_ATOMS: atom_id res chain seq x y z
N MET A 1 -2.59 3.98 -3.74
CA MET A 1 -1.57 4.52 -4.65
C MET A 1 -0.56 3.47 -5.09
N ILE A 2 0.29 2.95 -4.20
CA ILE A 2 1.37 2.01 -4.57
C ILE A 2 0.84 0.74 -5.23
N ARG A 3 -0.21 0.14 -4.67
CA ARG A 3 -0.91 -1.01 -5.26
C ARG A 3 -1.36 -0.75 -6.71
N PHE A 4 -1.89 0.44 -7.01
CA PHE A 4 -2.30 0.78 -8.37
C PHE A 4 -1.09 0.79 -9.32
N ILE A 5 0.03 1.39 -8.90
CA ILE A 5 1.28 1.39 -9.68
C ILE A 5 1.77 -0.05 -9.89
N ASP A 6 1.74 -0.91 -8.87
CA ASP A 6 2.14 -2.32 -9.01
C ASP A 6 1.32 -3.07 -10.05
N GLU A 7 0.00 -2.91 -10.01
CA GLU A 7 -0.95 -3.59 -10.89
C GLU A 7 -0.89 -3.07 -12.34
N HIS A 8 -0.39 -1.85 -12.57
CA HIS A 8 -0.51 -1.16 -13.85
C HIS A 8 0.82 -0.80 -14.52
N LYS A 9 1.96 -0.82 -13.81
CA LYS A 9 3.29 -0.46 -14.36
C LYS A 9 3.66 -1.28 -15.61
N ASP A 10 3.17 -2.51 -15.72
CA ASP A 10 3.43 -3.43 -16.83
C ASP A 10 2.38 -3.41 -17.94
N ARG A 11 1.31 -2.62 -17.78
CA ARG A 11 0.28 -2.47 -18.82
C ARG A 11 0.87 -1.82 -20.06
N ARG A 12 0.35 -2.25 -21.21
CA ARG A 12 0.74 -1.75 -22.53
C ARG A 12 -0.45 -1.17 -23.27
N SER A 13 -0.21 -0.05 -23.95
CA SER A 13 -1.13 0.56 -24.91
C SER A 13 -0.41 0.61 -26.26
N GLY A 14 -0.71 -0.35 -27.14
CA GLY A 14 0.09 -0.59 -28.34
C GLY A 14 1.52 -1.00 -27.99
N GLN A 15 2.51 -0.31 -28.55
CA GLN A 15 3.94 -0.56 -28.28
C GLN A 15 4.45 0.08 -26.98
N LEU A 16 3.68 0.99 -26.37
CA LEU A 16 4.11 1.73 -25.19
C LEU A 16 3.73 1.00 -23.89
N ARG A 17 4.67 0.92 -22.94
CA ARG A 17 4.43 0.47 -21.56
C ARG A 17 4.16 1.66 -20.66
N TRP A 18 3.21 1.53 -19.74
CA TRP A 18 2.84 2.62 -18.85
C TRP A 18 3.97 2.99 -17.88
N GLY A 19 4.69 2.01 -17.33
CA GLY A 19 5.87 2.24 -16.49
C GLY A 19 5.56 2.93 -15.15
N ILE A 20 6.59 3.08 -14.31
CA ILE A 20 6.42 3.74 -13.01
C ILE A 20 6.43 5.26 -13.17
N GLU A 21 7.35 5.81 -13.96
CA GLU A 21 7.53 7.26 -14.10
C GLU A 21 6.31 7.96 -14.74
N PRO A 22 5.73 7.47 -15.86
CA PRO A 22 4.54 8.10 -16.43
C PRO A 22 3.33 8.02 -15.50
N ILE A 23 3.15 6.89 -14.80
CA ILE A 23 2.06 6.74 -13.82
C ILE A 23 2.28 7.70 -12.64
N ALA A 24 3.50 7.76 -12.07
CA ALA A 24 3.84 8.67 -10.97
C ALA A 24 3.61 10.14 -11.33
N LYS A 25 3.98 10.54 -12.56
CA LYS A 25 3.74 11.88 -13.11
C LYS A 25 2.24 12.22 -13.13
N THR A 26 1.40 11.32 -13.65
CA THR A 26 -0.06 11.52 -13.71
C THR A 26 -0.69 11.60 -12.33
N LEU A 27 -0.18 10.83 -11.36
CA LEU A 27 -0.66 10.84 -9.98
C LEU A 27 -0.13 12.03 -9.15
N GLY A 28 0.77 12.85 -9.70
CA GLY A 28 1.37 13.99 -9.02
C GLY A 28 2.31 13.61 -7.87
N ILE A 29 2.97 12.45 -7.96
CA ILE A 29 3.94 11.98 -6.95
C ILE A 29 5.33 11.82 -7.55
N ALA A 30 6.37 11.92 -6.71
CA ALA A 30 7.72 11.59 -7.14
C ALA A 30 7.89 10.06 -7.35
N PRO A 31 8.54 9.59 -8.42
CA PRO A 31 8.85 8.16 -8.61
C PRO A 31 9.64 7.55 -7.44
N SER A 32 10.51 8.33 -6.81
CA SER A 32 11.25 7.93 -5.60
C SER A 32 10.33 7.56 -4.44
N ALA A 33 9.13 8.16 -4.34
CA ALA A 33 8.14 7.80 -3.33
C ALA A 33 7.62 6.37 -3.52
N TYR A 34 7.47 5.90 -4.76
CA TYR A 34 7.14 4.50 -5.05
C TYR A 34 8.25 3.56 -4.56
N HIS A 35 9.50 3.83 -4.93
CA HIS A 35 10.61 2.98 -4.49
C HIS A 35 10.78 2.99 -2.97
N ALA A 36 10.68 4.16 -2.33
CA ALA A 36 10.72 4.28 -0.87
C ALA A 36 9.58 3.50 -0.21
N SER A 37 8.37 3.48 -0.78
CA SER A 37 7.27 2.69 -0.22
C SER A 37 7.52 1.19 -0.23
N LYS A 38 8.38 0.69 -1.13
CA LYS A 38 8.73 -0.73 -1.23
C LYS A 38 9.77 -1.17 -0.21
N SER A 39 10.62 -0.26 0.24
CA SER A 39 11.71 -0.57 1.18
C SER A 39 11.47 -0.06 2.60
N ARG A 40 10.50 0.82 2.81
CA ARG A 40 10.21 1.39 4.13
C ARG A 40 9.81 0.29 5.12
N PRO A 41 10.42 0.25 6.33
CA PRO A 41 9.95 -0.62 7.39
C PRO A 41 8.55 -0.17 7.85
N PRO A 42 7.80 -1.06 8.52
CA PRO A 42 6.55 -0.69 9.18
C PRO A 42 6.74 0.52 10.11
N SER A 43 5.78 1.44 10.13
CA SER A 43 5.81 2.56 11.06
C SER A 43 5.55 2.08 12.49
N ALA A 44 5.97 2.87 13.49
CA ALA A 44 5.69 2.56 14.90
C ALA A 44 4.20 2.32 15.17
N ARG A 45 3.31 3.09 14.52
CA ARG A 45 1.86 2.86 14.57
C ARG A 45 1.48 1.51 13.97
N ALA A 46 2.01 1.15 12.80
CA ALA A 46 1.68 -0.12 12.16
C ALA A 46 2.13 -1.33 13.00
N VAL A 47 3.28 -1.23 13.67
CA VAL A 47 3.76 -2.26 14.61
C VAL A 47 2.80 -2.38 15.79
N ARG A 48 2.49 -1.27 16.47
CA ARG A 48 1.55 -1.25 17.59
C ARG A 48 0.17 -1.79 17.21
N ASP A 49 -0.36 -1.39 16.06
CA ASP A 49 -1.68 -1.83 15.60
C ASP A 49 -1.70 -3.33 15.29
N ALA A 50 -0.60 -3.90 14.79
CA ALA A 50 -0.50 -5.34 14.56
C ALA A 50 -0.59 -6.14 15.87
N GLU A 51 -0.05 -5.62 16.98
CA GLU A 51 -0.14 -6.23 18.31
C GLU A 51 -1.52 -6.05 18.94
N LEU A 52 -2.17 -4.89 18.73
CA LEU A 52 -3.46 -4.57 19.33
C LEU A 52 -4.65 -5.22 18.61
N ARG A 53 -4.60 -5.37 17.29
CA ARG A 53 -5.72 -5.92 16.48
C ARG A 53 -6.26 -7.25 17.01
N PRO A 54 -5.44 -8.26 17.34
CA PRO A 54 -5.95 -9.52 17.91
C PRO A 54 -6.61 -9.35 19.27
N GLN A 55 -6.11 -8.43 20.10
CA GLN A 55 -6.68 -8.16 21.43
C GLN A 55 -8.04 -7.48 21.31
N ILE A 56 -8.15 -6.51 20.40
CA ILE A 56 -9.42 -5.85 20.09
C ILE A 56 -10.43 -6.88 19.56
N LEU A 57 -10.01 -7.78 18.66
CA LEU A 57 -10.87 -8.84 18.15
C LEU A 57 -11.36 -9.75 19.27
N LYS A 58 -10.47 -10.19 20.16
CA LYS A 58 -10.82 -11.01 21.32
C LYS A 58 -11.86 -10.33 22.21
N VAL A 59 -11.66 -9.06 22.56
CA VAL A 59 -12.64 -8.30 23.37
C VAL A 59 -13.98 -8.18 22.64
N TRP A 60 -13.98 -7.97 21.33
CA TRP A 60 -15.21 -7.94 20.55
C TRP A 60 -15.93 -9.29 20.54
N GLU A 61 -15.21 -10.39 20.33
CA GLU A 61 -15.75 -11.75 20.36
C GLU A 61 -16.38 -12.10 21.72
N GLU A 62 -15.73 -11.70 22.81
CA GLU A 62 -16.18 -11.94 24.18
C GLU A 62 -17.42 -11.12 24.57
N ASN A 63 -17.66 -9.95 23.94
CA ASN A 63 -18.70 -9.01 24.39
C ASN A 63 -19.87 -8.86 23.41
N LEU A 64 -19.62 -8.84 22.10
CA LEU A 64 -20.54 -8.30 21.09
C LEU A 64 -20.59 -9.13 19.79
N SER A 65 -20.27 -10.43 19.84
CA SER A 65 -20.22 -11.36 18.70
C SER A 65 -21.59 -11.72 18.08
N VAL A 66 -22.53 -10.77 18.06
CA VAL A 66 -23.89 -10.91 17.50
C VAL A 66 -23.84 -11.15 15.99
#